data_AF-A0A968MKY2-F1
#
_entry.id   AF-A0A968MKY2-F1
#
_cell.length_a   1.000
_cell.length_b   1.000
_cell.length_c   1.000
_cell.angle_alpha   90.00
_cell.angle_beta   90.00
_cell.angle_gamma   90.00
#
_symmetry.space_group_name_H-M   'P 1'
#
loop_
_entity.id
_entity.type
_entity.pdbx_description
1 polymer ?
#
loop_
_entity_poly.entity_id
_entity_poly.type
_entity_poly.pdbx_seq_one_letter_code
_entity_poly.pdbx_strand_id
1 'polypeptide(L)'
;MSRGESSAYRWLVDAHDGSEAFRRGRRGSSISIALVRDESVVLGVVCAPCPPVGKEDLIRWVEGGPILRNGLEVKTSWPSVLERYDVVLVPEDGDEKPTAYAAGVAPARFLSVPSAAYRLALTAVGEGVAAVLHGDVSLLQVAAAHGIVKAAGGTLRNQKGVEPGYGRAVNSASTYGSVVAGGGPDVVRALLEAPWTRITGAPREDLPFVSSRPDRVEKDATRLDRAQGVMLGQLIGDALGAQVEFKNAKSISDSFPDGVRTLRDGGPFNTLAGQPTDDSEMAVGMARAIVEAGGYSAEGAAQAYVDWYRSFPFDMGNTVRTACRAGSLALRESRSVPDAMRAAALADSQANGALMRIAPLAIFGHRSVERAVADAIEDARLTHPNSVCRAANAAFVAALVDGLNGGDPPSMRAAAESRGRGCYEEAEPVSSVSSSRGRRRRSSTKRIGDGYCMRFRTRSSSFFTPTPSKRASFERWEEGATRTRTGLSRARSLEPGTARREFLPTGESRY
;
A
#
# COMPACT_ATOMS: atom_id res chain seq x y z
N MET A 1 40.01 -29.43 -38.53
CA MET A 1 38.55 -29.29 -38.35
C MET A 1 38.23 -29.64 -36.89
N SER A 2 38.19 -28.64 -36.02
CA SER A 2 37.67 -28.81 -34.67
C SER A 2 36.18 -29.15 -34.77
N ARG A 3 35.75 -30.24 -34.12
CA ARG A 3 34.33 -30.52 -33.95
C ARG A 3 33.73 -29.34 -33.19
N GLY A 4 32.82 -28.59 -33.83
CA GLY A 4 32.12 -27.48 -33.21
C GLY A 4 31.41 -27.98 -31.95
N GLU A 5 31.80 -27.44 -30.80
CA GLU A 5 31.05 -27.62 -29.56
C GLU A 5 29.68 -26.98 -29.77
N SER A 6 28.64 -27.80 -29.88
CA SER A 6 27.25 -27.36 -29.86
C SER A 6 27.01 -26.54 -28.59
N SER A 7 26.54 -25.29 -28.72
CA SER A 7 26.16 -24.46 -27.57
C SER A 7 25.15 -25.22 -26.71
N ALA A 8 25.53 -25.59 -25.49
CA ALA A 8 24.69 -26.41 -24.63
C ALA A 8 23.77 -25.51 -23.80
N TYR A 9 22.47 -25.59 -24.08
CA TYR A 9 21.45 -24.94 -23.26
C TYR A 9 21.29 -25.66 -21.92
N ARG A 10 21.17 -24.90 -20.83
CA ARG A 10 20.91 -25.44 -19.49
C ARG A 10 19.89 -24.59 -18.74
N TRP A 11 19.01 -25.27 -18.01
CA TRP A 11 18.05 -24.63 -17.13
C TRP A 11 18.66 -24.49 -15.73
N LEU A 12 18.57 -23.28 -15.16
CA LEU A 12 18.81 -23.02 -13.75
C LEU A 12 17.48 -22.60 -13.14
N VAL A 13 17.00 -23.37 -12.17
CA VAL A 13 15.67 -23.17 -11.59
C VAL A 13 15.77 -23.14 -10.07
N ASP A 14 15.27 -22.06 -9.48
CA ASP A 14 14.89 -22.03 -8.07
C ASP A 14 13.36 -21.99 -8.01
N ALA A 15 12.76 -23.12 -7.63
CA ALA A 15 11.31 -23.27 -7.59
C ALA A 15 10.66 -22.54 -6.40
N HIS A 16 11.44 -22.11 -5.40
CA HIS A 16 10.90 -21.46 -4.22
C HIS A 16 11.94 -20.55 -3.53
N ASP A 17 12.30 -19.47 -4.22
CA ASP A 17 13.18 -18.45 -3.64
C ASP A 17 12.44 -17.66 -2.55
N GLY A 18 13.13 -17.41 -1.43
CA GLY A 18 12.52 -16.85 -0.20
C GLY A 18 11.74 -17.87 0.65
N SER A 19 11.98 -19.18 0.47
CA SER A 19 11.25 -20.25 1.19
C SER A 19 11.33 -20.18 2.73
N GLU A 20 12.44 -19.71 3.31
CA GLU A 20 12.56 -19.52 4.76
C GLU A 20 11.62 -18.42 5.25
N ALA A 21 11.60 -17.26 4.57
CA ALA A 21 10.70 -16.17 4.87
C ALA A 21 9.23 -16.60 4.70
N PHE A 22 8.94 -17.36 3.64
CA PHE A 22 7.61 -17.94 3.40
C PHE A 22 7.17 -18.88 4.53
N ARG A 23 8.05 -19.78 5.01
CA ARG A 23 7.77 -20.66 6.16
C ARG A 23 7.52 -19.89 7.45
N ARG A 24 8.05 -18.67 7.56
CA ARG A 24 7.77 -17.73 8.66
C ARG A 24 6.52 -16.88 8.41
N GLY A 25 5.74 -17.13 7.36
CA GLY A 25 4.51 -16.40 7.02
C GLY A 25 4.71 -15.11 6.24
N ARG A 26 5.94 -14.75 5.84
CA ARG A 26 6.15 -13.53 5.03
C ARG A 26 5.73 -13.77 3.58
N ARG A 27 5.05 -12.79 2.98
CA ARG A 27 4.70 -12.78 1.54
C ARG A 27 5.89 -12.32 0.70
N GLY A 28 5.89 -12.63 -0.59
CA GLY A 28 6.93 -12.23 -1.53
C GLY A 28 7.99 -13.28 -1.84
N SER A 29 7.67 -14.57 -1.69
CA SER A 29 8.44 -15.64 -2.32
C SER A 29 8.23 -15.62 -3.84
N SER A 30 9.17 -16.21 -4.58
CA SER A 30 9.09 -16.27 -6.03
C SER A 30 9.65 -17.56 -6.63
N ILE A 31 9.35 -17.76 -7.89
CA ILE A 31 9.89 -18.79 -8.77
C ILE A 31 10.87 -18.10 -9.71
N SER A 32 12.09 -18.62 -9.81
CA SER A 32 13.17 -18.11 -10.65
C SER A 32 13.57 -19.17 -11.67
N ILE A 33 13.48 -18.84 -12.97
CA ILE A 33 13.80 -19.75 -14.08
C ILE A 33 14.73 -19.01 -15.05
N ALA A 34 15.91 -19.56 -15.28
CA ALA A 34 16.86 -19.06 -16.26
C ALA A 34 17.21 -20.14 -17.29
N LEU A 35 17.37 -19.71 -18.55
CA LEU A 35 18.03 -20.50 -19.58
C LEU A 35 19.42 -19.93 -19.82
N VAL A 36 20.45 -20.78 -19.75
CA VAL A 36 21.84 -20.41 -19.95
C VAL A 36 22.34 -21.03 -21.26
N ARG A 37 22.98 -20.23 -22.10
CA ARG A 37 23.73 -20.64 -23.31
C ARG A 37 25.14 -20.07 -23.19
N ASP A 38 26.15 -20.92 -23.32
CA ASP A 38 27.57 -20.53 -23.28
C ASP A 38 27.91 -19.64 -22.07
N GLU A 39 27.48 -20.11 -20.89
CA GLU A 39 27.66 -19.46 -19.58
C GLU A 39 26.91 -18.13 -19.37
N SER A 40 26.15 -17.69 -20.37
CA SER A 40 25.35 -16.46 -20.34
C SER A 40 23.86 -16.75 -20.25
N VAL A 41 23.13 -15.94 -19.49
CA VAL A 41 21.66 -16.06 -19.38
C VAL A 41 21.03 -15.48 -20.65
N VAL A 42 20.23 -16.29 -21.35
CA VAL A 42 19.51 -15.91 -22.58
C VAL A 42 17.99 -15.82 -22.39
N LEU A 43 17.49 -16.29 -21.25
CA LEU A 43 16.09 -16.12 -20.82
C LEU A 43 16.05 -16.05 -19.30
N GLY A 44 15.26 -15.12 -18.77
CA GLY A 44 14.99 -15.00 -17.35
C GLY A 44 13.50 -14.84 -17.10
N VAL A 45 12.95 -15.60 -16.16
CA VAL A 45 11.57 -15.49 -15.68
C VAL A 45 11.60 -15.47 -14.16
N VAL A 46 11.00 -14.44 -13.59
CA VAL A 46 10.77 -14.31 -12.14
C VAL A 46 9.28 -14.10 -11.93
N CYS A 47 8.65 -15.01 -11.20
CA CYS A 47 7.22 -14.95 -10.90
C CYS A 47 7.04 -14.92 -9.37
N ALA A 48 6.42 -13.88 -8.84
CA ALA A 48 5.96 -13.81 -7.46
C ALA A 48 4.46 -14.12 -7.41
N PRO A 49 4.05 -15.35 -7.03
CA PRO A 49 2.63 -15.74 -7.00
C PRO A 49 1.85 -15.08 -5.86
N CYS A 50 2.58 -14.57 -4.86
CA CYS A 50 2.03 -13.97 -3.65
C CYS A 50 2.94 -12.80 -3.23
N PRO A 51 3.02 -11.73 -4.04
CA PRO A 51 3.87 -10.58 -3.74
C PRO A 51 3.38 -9.88 -2.46
N PRO A 52 4.22 -9.04 -1.82
CA PRO A 52 3.79 -8.28 -0.63
C PRO A 52 2.51 -7.47 -0.88
N VAL A 53 2.36 -6.88 -2.06
CA VAL A 53 1.20 -6.10 -2.49
C VAL A 53 0.70 -6.63 -3.84
N GLY A 54 -0.62 -6.76 -3.96
CA GLY A 54 -1.28 -7.20 -5.20
C GLY A 54 -1.46 -8.71 -5.30
N LYS A 55 -1.75 -9.18 -6.52
CA LYS A 55 -2.15 -10.56 -6.81
C LYS A 55 -0.99 -11.47 -7.17
N GLU A 56 -0.44 -11.29 -8.36
CA GLU A 56 0.68 -12.02 -8.93
C GLU A 56 1.51 -11.01 -9.72
N ASP A 57 2.83 -11.16 -9.70
CA ASP A 57 3.72 -10.34 -10.52
C ASP A 57 4.71 -11.22 -11.29
N LEU A 58 4.61 -11.18 -12.62
CA LEU A 58 5.44 -11.93 -13.56
C LEU A 58 6.34 -10.98 -14.33
N ILE A 59 7.65 -11.08 -14.10
CA ILE A 59 8.68 -10.32 -14.82
C ILE A 59 9.50 -11.30 -15.66
N ARG A 60 9.61 -11.05 -16.96
CA ARG A 60 10.33 -11.92 -17.87
C ARG A 60 11.08 -11.18 -18.95
N TRP A 61 12.12 -11.83 -19.46
CA TRP A 61 12.93 -11.37 -20.57
C TRP A 61 13.49 -12.57 -21.36
N VAL A 62 13.69 -12.35 -22.65
CA VAL A 62 14.38 -13.27 -23.56
C VAL A 62 15.35 -12.47 -24.41
N GLU A 63 16.52 -13.04 -24.72
CA GLU A 63 17.56 -12.42 -25.52
C GLU A 63 17.01 -11.82 -26.83
N GLY A 64 17.36 -10.56 -27.11
CA GLY A 64 16.87 -9.81 -28.26
C GLY A 64 15.44 -9.26 -28.13
N GLY A 65 14.72 -9.60 -27.06
CA GLY A 65 13.35 -9.13 -26.79
C GLY A 65 13.27 -8.05 -25.69
N PRO A 66 12.08 -7.43 -25.53
CA PRO A 66 11.82 -6.49 -24.45
C PRO A 66 11.68 -7.19 -23.09
N ILE A 67 11.82 -6.42 -22.02
CA ILE A 67 11.40 -6.84 -20.68
C ILE A 67 9.89 -6.68 -20.58
N LEU A 68 9.21 -7.74 -20.12
CA LEU A 68 7.78 -7.75 -19.93
C LEU A 68 7.43 -7.94 -18.46
N ARG A 69 6.54 -7.10 -17.93
CA ARG A 69 5.88 -7.27 -16.64
C ARG A 69 4.39 -7.50 -16.85
N ASN A 70 3.89 -8.67 -16.46
CA ASN A 70 2.49 -9.06 -16.65
C ASN A 70 1.99 -8.89 -18.09
N GLY A 71 2.88 -9.13 -19.06
CA GLY A 71 2.61 -9.02 -20.49
C GLY A 71 2.81 -7.63 -21.10
N LEU A 72 3.08 -6.60 -20.28
CA LEU A 72 3.34 -5.23 -20.74
C LEU A 72 4.84 -4.97 -20.82
N GLU A 73 5.28 -4.33 -21.90
CA GLU A 73 6.67 -3.86 -22.02
C GLU A 73 6.96 -2.79 -20.99
N VAL A 74 8.11 -2.93 -20.31
CA VAL A 74 8.60 -1.98 -19.32
C VAL A 74 9.99 -1.51 -19.71
N LYS A 75 10.23 -0.21 -19.49
CA LYS A 75 11.55 0.41 -19.60
C LYS A 75 11.86 1.05 -18.26
N THR A 76 13.12 0.98 -17.86
CA THR A 76 13.61 1.58 -16.62
C THR A 76 14.82 2.45 -16.91
N SER A 77 15.10 3.35 -15.99
CA SER A 77 16.30 4.17 -15.94
C SER A 77 16.70 4.30 -14.49
N TRP A 78 18.00 4.35 -14.23
CA TRP A 78 18.52 4.50 -12.87
C TRP A 78 19.23 5.84 -12.71
N PRO A 79 19.20 6.41 -11.51
CA PRO A 79 19.99 7.59 -11.22
C PRO A 79 21.49 7.23 -11.19
N SER A 80 22.34 8.21 -11.50
CA SER A 80 23.79 8.07 -11.36
C SER A 80 24.28 8.27 -9.92
N VAL A 81 23.44 8.87 -9.07
CA VAL A 81 23.72 9.13 -7.65
C VAL A 81 22.47 8.79 -6.85
N LEU A 82 22.66 8.15 -5.71
CA LEU A 82 21.58 7.78 -4.82
C LEU A 82 20.99 9.03 -4.13
N GLU A 83 19.69 9.26 -4.28
CA GLU A 83 18.96 10.41 -3.75
C GLU A 83 17.90 10.03 -2.70
N ARG A 84 17.39 11.03 -2.00
CA ARG A 84 16.52 10.87 -0.82
C ARG A 84 15.15 10.21 -1.07
N TYR A 85 14.67 10.21 -2.30
CA TYR A 85 13.41 9.59 -2.70
C TYR A 85 13.59 8.25 -3.40
N ASP A 86 14.84 7.87 -3.67
CA ASP A 86 15.15 6.57 -4.21
C ASP A 86 14.85 5.48 -3.18
N VAL A 87 14.54 4.29 -3.69
CA VAL A 87 14.24 3.11 -2.87
C VAL A 87 15.22 2.01 -3.22
N VAL A 88 15.96 1.55 -2.21
CA VAL A 88 16.81 0.36 -2.29
C VAL A 88 16.05 -0.84 -1.73
N LEU A 89 15.97 -1.92 -2.50
CA LEU A 89 15.28 -3.13 -2.10
C LEU A 89 16.21 -4.01 -1.25
N VAL A 90 15.81 -4.33 -0.03
CA VAL A 90 16.65 -5.02 0.95
C VAL A 90 15.95 -6.30 1.43
N PRO A 91 16.68 -7.24 2.06
CA PRO A 91 16.05 -8.45 2.60
C PRO A 91 15.11 -8.13 3.77
N GLU A 92 14.32 -9.13 4.14
CA GLU A 92 13.26 -9.03 5.14
C GLU A 92 13.73 -8.69 6.56
N ASP A 93 15.02 -8.89 6.87
CA ASP A 93 15.59 -8.48 8.15
C ASP A 93 15.82 -6.96 8.22
N GLY A 94 15.63 -6.23 7.12
CA GLY A 94 15.50 -4.78 7.10
C GLY A 94 14.38 -4.26 7.98
N ASP A 95 13.26 -4.97 8.04
CA ASP A 95 12.12 -4.62 8.91
C ASP A 95 12.45 -4.82 10.40
N GLU A 96 13.40 -5.69 10.72
CA GLU A 96 13.82 -6.00 12.09
C GLU A 96 14.97 -5.10 12.58
N LYS A 97 15.63 -4.39 11.65
CA LYS A 97 16.81 -3.55 11.90
C LYS A 97 16.71 -2.21 11.15
N PRO A 98 15.57 -1.49 11.23
CA PRO A 98 15.28 -0.39 10.32
C PRO A 98 16.29 0.76 10.41
N THR A 99 16.83 1.07 11.58
CA THR A 99 17.82 2.13 11.78
C THR A 99 19.14 1.80 11.08
N ALA A 100 19.61 0.55 11.20
CA ALA A 100 20.86 0.11 10.58
C ALA A 100 20.75 0.12 9.05
N TYR A 101 19.63 -0.37 8.51
CA TYR A 101 19.38 -0.38 7.06
C TYR A 101 19.19 1.03 6.50
N ALA A 102 18.42 1.90 7.17
CA ALA A 102 18.26 3.30 6.76
C ALA A 102 19.60 4.04 6.70
N ALA A 103 20.48 3.83 7.68
CA ALA A 103 21.83 4.39 7.66
C ALA A 103 22.69 3.79 6.54
N GLY A 104 22.53 2.50 6.25
CA GLY A 104 23.29 1.78 5.24
C GLY A 104 22.95 2.17 3.80
N VAL A 105 21.72 2.61 3.54
CA VAL A 105 21.27 3.04 2.21
C VAL A 105 21.13 4.56 2.06
N ALA A 106 21.52 5.33 3.08
CA ALA A 106 21.41 6.79 3.05
C ALA A 106 22.13 7.38 1.81
N PRO A 107 21.57 8.42 1.16
CA PRO A 107 20.39 9.19 1.58
C PRO A 107 19.05 8.55 1.19
N ALA A 108 19.05 7.45 0.44
CA ALA A 108 17.83 6.78 -0.01
C ALA A 108 17.06 6.11 1.14
N ARG A 109 15.89 5.61 0.76
CA ARG A 109 15.03 4.80 1.61
C ARG A 109 15.20 3.34 1.24
N PHE A 110 14.64 2.44 2.06
CA PHE A 110 14.60 1.03 1.72
C PHE A 110 13.19 0.46 1.76
N LEU A 111 13.00 -0.64 1.04
CA LEU A 111 11.83 -1.49 1.12
C LEU A 111 12.27 -2.95 1.25
N SER A 112 11.77 -3.63 2.26
CA SER A 112 12.07 -5.04 2.49
C SER A 112 11.25 -5.94 1.56
N VAL A 113 11.92 -6.82 0.81
CA VAL A 113 11.28 -7.80 -0.07
C VAL A 113 12.02 -9.14 0.09
N PRO A 114 11.37 -10.24 0.53
CA PRO A 114 12.13 -11.44 0.92
C PRO A 114 12.89 -12.14 -0.21
N SER A 115 12.22 -12.43 -1.33
CA SER A 115 12.85 -13.15 -2.45
C SER A 115 14.00 -12.34 -3.05
N ALA A 116 15.17 -12.97 -3.18
CA ALA A 116 16.35 -12.44 -3.86
C ALA A 116 16.09 -12.21 -5.36
N ALA A 117 15.48 -13.21 -6.03
CA ALA A 117 15.16 -13.14 -7.46
C ALA A 117 14.17 -12.00 -7.75
N TYR A 118 13.09 -11.93 -6.96
CA TYR A 118 12.04 -10.91 -7.12
C TYR A 118 12.55 -9.52 -6.79
N ARG A 119 13.34 -9.36 -5.72
CA ARG A 119 14.04 -8.10 -5.42
C ARG A 119 14.84 -7.58 -6.60
N LEU A 120 15.69 -8.43 -7.18
CA LEU A 120 16.53 -8.03 -8.31
C LEU A 120 15.67 -7.68 -9.54
N ALA A 121 14.66 -8.49 -9.85
CA ALA A 121 13.78 -8.26 -10.99
C ALA A 121 12.98 -6.94 -10.86
N LEU A 122 12.55 -6.57 -9.64
CA LEU A 122 11.86 -5.31 -9.36
C LEU A 122 12.70 -4.07 -9.75
N THR A 123 14.03 -4.15 -9.65
CA THR A 123 14.91 -3.05 -10.07
C THR A 123 14.90 -2.82 -11.59
N ALA A 124 14.72 -3.88 -12.35
CA ALA A 124 14.69 -3.83 -13.81
C ALA A 124 13.36 -3.28 -14.36
N VAL A 125 12.33 -3.22 -13.53
CA VAL A 125 11.01 -2.66 -13.87
C VAL A 125 10.71 -1.34 -13.14
N GLY A 126 11.71 -0.75 -12.49
CA GLY A 126 11.64 0.60 -11.92
C GLY A 126 10.99 0.71 -10.53
N GLU A 127 10.81 -0.41 -9.82
CA GLU A 127 10.23 -0.42 -8.46
C GLU A 127 11.28 -0.16 -7.36
N GLY A 128 12.57 -0.14 -7.73
CA GLY A 128 13.68 0.23 -6.87
C GLY A 128 14.92 0.54 -7.71
N VAL A 129 15.81 1.40 -7.20
CA VAL A 129 17.00 1.80 -7.96
C VAL A 129 18.11 0.75 -7.90
N ALA A 130 18.11 -0.05 -6.84
CA ALA A 130 18.99 -1.19 -6.65
C ALA A 130 18.40 -2.14 -5.62
N ALA A 131 18.91 -3.35 -5.59
CA ALA A 131 18.59 -4.38 -4.61
C ALA A 131 19.87 -4.92 -4.00
N VAL A 132 19.82 -5.23 -2.70
CA VAL A 132 20.93 -5.82 -1.96
C VAL A 132 20.52 -7.17 -1.40
N LEU A 133 21.43 -8.13 -1.50
CA LEU A 133 21.33 -9.48 -0.96
C LEU A 133 22.55 -9.70 -0.05
N HIS A 134 22.38 -10.50 1.00
CA HIS A 134 23.46 -10.88 1.89
C HIS A 134 23.31 -12.33 2.37
N GLY A 135 24.36 -12.87 2.97
CA GLY A 135 24.48 -14.29 3.31
C GLY A 135 25.02 -15.12 2.13
N ASP A 136 24.94 -16.44 2.21
CA ASP A 136 25.43 -17.33 1.15
C ASP A 136 24.49 -17.31 -0.08
N VAL A 137 24.62 -16.27 -0.91
CA VAL A 137 23.75 -16.06 -2.07
C VAL A 137 24.00 -17.14 -3.12
N SER A 138 22.96 -17.91 -3.48
CA SER A 138 23.03 -18.96 -4.48
C SER A 138 23.01 -18.42 -5.90
N LEU A 139 23.77 -19.04 -6.80
CA LEU A 139 23.70 -18.72 -8.23
C LEU A 139 22.33 -19.03 -8.85
N LEU A 140 21.58 -20.01 -8.33
CA LEU A 140 20.24 -20.35 -8.82
C LEU A 140 19.23 -19.22 -8.51
N GLN A 141 19.35 -18.60 -7.34
CA GLN A 141 18.47 -17.49 -6.92
C GLN A 141 18.61 -16.29 -7.85
N VAL A 142 19.83 -15.96 -8.25
CA VAL A 142 20.10 -14.72 -9.00
C VAL A 142 20.10 -14.88 -10.52
N ALA A 143 20.18 -16.11 -11.06
CA ALA A 143 20.36 -16.34 -12.49
C ALA A 143 19.30 -15.66 -13.38
N ALA A 144 18.02 -15.88 -13.10
CA ALA A 144 16.94 -15.33 -13.92
C ALA A 144 16.93 -13.80 -13.86
N ALA A 145 17.01 -13.26 -12.64
CA ALA A 145 16.99 -11.83 -12.42
C ALA A 145 18.23 -11.12 -12.97
N HIS A 146 19.40 -11.78 -12.98
CA HIS A 146 20.61 -11.23 -13.58
C HIS A 146 20.43 -10.95 -15.08
N GLY A 147 19.85 -11.89 -15.83
CA GLY A 147 19.53 -11.68 -17.24
C GLY A 147 18.57 -10.50 -17.44
N ILE A 148 17.51 -10.44 -16.63
CA ILE A 148 16.51 -9.36 -16.66
C ILE A 148 17.15 -7.99 -16.34
N VAL A 149 17.99 -7.90 -15.31
CA VAL A 149 18.68 -6.66 -14.91
C VAL A 149 19.67 -6.21 -15.99
N LYS A 150 20.45 -7.13 -16.57
CA LYS A 150 21.38 -6.79 -17.67
C LYS A 150 20.65 -6.32 -18.92
N ALA A 151 19.52 -6.94 -19.26
CA ALA A 151 18.68 -6.52 -20.37
C ALA A 151 18.13 -5.11 -20.20
N ALA A 152 17.89 -4.68 -18.95
CA ALA A 152 17.46 -3.33 -18.63
C ALA A 152 18.61 -2.31 -18.69
N GLY A 153 19.87 -2.74 -18.85
CA GLY A 153 21.07 -1.89 -18.81
C GLY A 153 21.71 -1.77 -17.41
N GLY A 154 21.26 -2.59 -16.46
CA GLY A 154 21.81 -2.63 -15.11
C GLY A 154 23.00 -3.57 -14.98
N THR A 155 23.47 -3.77 -13.73
CA THR A 155 24.55 -4.72 -13.40
C THR A 155 24.18 -5.52 -12.15
N LEU A 156 24.83 -6.66 -11.95
CA LEU A 156 24.76 -7.47 -10.73
C LEU A 156 26.19 -7.82 -10.32
N ARG A 157 26.59 -7.43 -9.11
CA ARG A 157 27.97 -7.57 -8.62
C ARG A 157 28.00 -8.04 -7.18
N ASN A 158 29.00 -8.86 -6.84
CA ASN A 158 29.28 -9.24 -5.47
C ASN A 158 30.19 -8.21 -4.80
N GLN A 159 30.52 -8.42 -3.52
CA GLN A 159 31.40 -7.54 -2.74
C GLN A 159 32.82 -7.36 -3.32
N LYS A 160 33.24 -8.22 -4.25
CA LYS A 160 34.52 -8.10 -4.97
C LYS A 160 34.37 -7.34 -6.29
N GLY A 161 33.18 -6.83 -6.61
CA GLY A 161 32.87 -6.15 -7.87
C GLY A 161 32.74 -7.08 -9.08
N VAL A 162 32.69 -8.40 -8.88
CA VAL A 162 32.71 -9.40 -9.96
C VAL A 162 31.27 -9.79 -10.34
N GLU A 163 30.95 -9.92 -11.63
CA GLU A 163 29.64 -10.43 -12.11
C GLU A 163 29.52 -11.96 -11.91
N PRO A 164 28.31 -12.52 -11.75
CA PRO A 164 28.14 -13.96 -11.64
C PRO A 164 28.38 -14.65 -12.99
N GLY A 165 29.11 -15.77 -12.97
CA GLY A 165 29.30 -16.66 -14.12
C GLY A 165 28.47 -17.94 -13.97
N TYR A 166 27.87 -18.42 -15.06
CA TYR A 166 27.02 -19.62 -15.07
C TYR A 166 27.67 -20.78 -15.79
N GLY A 167 28.92 -21.10 -15.44
CA GLY A 167 29.69 -22.19 -16.05
C GLY A 167 29.07 -23.57 -15.89
N ARG A 168 29.63 -24.58 -16.57
CA ARG A 168 29.09 -25.96 -16.58
C ARG A 168 28.96 -26.60 -15.20
N ALA A 169 29.81 -26.22 -14.25
CA ALA A 169 29.85 -26.78 -12.90
C ALA A 169 28.77 -26.24 -11.95
N VAL A 170 28.03 -25.18 -12.33
CA VAL A 170 27.01 -24.56 -11.48
C VAL A 170 25.90 -25.56 -11.14
N ASN A 171 25.62 -25.68 -9.85
CA ASN A 171 24.62 -26.56 -9.25
C ASN A 171 24.00 -25.90 -8.01
N SER A 172 23.12 -26.62 -7.30
CA SER A 172 22.39 -26.10 -6.14
C SER A 172 23.26 -25.66 -4.96
N ALA A 173 24.49 -26.16 -4.84
CA ALA A 173 25.44 -25.76 -3.80
C ALA A 173 26.34 -24.59 -4.22
N SER A 174 26.21 -24.08 -5.44
CA SER A 174 27.08 -23.02 -5.95
C SER A 174 26.66 -21.65 -5.42
N THR A 175 27.53 -21.03 -4.64
CA THR A 175 27.34 -19.68 -4.08
C THR A 175 28.12 -18.63 -4.88
N TYR A 176 27.68 -17.38 -4.78
CA TYR A 176 28.21 -16.26 -5.56
C TYR A 176 28.96 -15.22 -4.71
N GLY A 177 28.51 -14.99 -3.48
CA GLY A 177 29.09 -14.00 -2.59
C GLY A 177 28.27 -13.82 -1.33
N SER A 178 28.89 -13.17 -0.33
CA SER A 178 28.28 -12.89 0.96
C SER A 178 27.44 -11.61 0.96
N VAL A 179 27.72 -10.71 0.01
CA VAL A 179 26.97 -9.49 -0.26
C VAL A 179 26.93 -9.31 -1.77
N VAL A 180 25.75 -9.06 -2.29
CA VAL A 180 25.48 -8.91 -3.71
C VAL A 180 24.55 -7.73 -3.90
N ALA A 181 24.82 -6.88 -4.89
CA ALA A 181 23.94 -5.79 -5.26
C ALA A 181 23.66 -5.80 -6.77
N GLY A 182 22.41 -5.52 -7.14
CA GLY A 182 22.00 -5.44 -8.54
C GLY A 182 21.03 -4.29 -8.80
N GLY A 183 21.08 -3.72 -10.00
CA GLY A 183 20.31 -2.53 -10.40
C GLY A 183 21.16 -1.53 -11.17
N GLY A 184 20.94 -0.23 -10.92
CA GLY A 184 21.68 0.86 -11.56
C GLY A 184 23.20 0.76 -11.32
N PRO A 185 24.07 0.81 -12.35
CA PRO A 185 25.49 0.52 -12.19
C PRO A 185 26.24 1.37 -11.16
N ASP A 186 25.98 2.67 -11.14
CA ASP A 186 26.65 3.59 -10.21
C ASP A 186 26.12 3.42 -8.78
N VAL A 187 24.81 3.22 -8.62
CA VAL A 187 24.18 2.92 -7.32
C VAL A 187 24.69 1.60 -6.75
N VAL A 188 24.79 0.55 -7.58
CA VAL A 188 25.34 -0.76 -7.18
C VAL A 188 26.76 -0.61 -6.65
N ARG A 189 27.60 0.19 -7.32
CA ARG A 189 28.97 0.44 -6.86
C ARG A 189 28.97 1.09 -5.48
N ALA A 190 28.20 2.17 -5.29
CA ALA A 190 28.10 2.87 -4.01
C ALA A 190 27.58 1.95 -2.89
N LEU A 191 26.56 1.12 -3.17
CA LEU A 191 26.03 0.19 -2.18
C LEU A 191 27.04 -0.88 -1.77
N LEU A 192 27.87 -1.38 -2.68
CA LEU A 192 28.87 -2.40 -2.33
C LEU A 192 29.99 -1.87 -1.42
N GLU A 193 30.18 -0.54 -1.36
CA GLU A 193 31.13 0.11 -0.44
C GLU A 193 30.56 0.30 0.98
N ALA A 194 29.24 0.14 1.16
CA ALA A 194 28.59 0.27 2.46
C ALA A 194 29.03 -0.87 3.41
N PRO A 195 29.05 -0.63 4.75
CA PRO A 195 29.53 -1.59 5.73
C PRO A 195 28.50 -2.69 6.03
N TRP A 196 28.15 -3.51 5.03
CA TRP A 196 27.09 -4.51 5.12
C TRP A 196 27.26 -5.50 6.26
N THR A 197 28.48 -5.94 6.57
CA THR A 197 28.74 -6.79 7.74
C THR A 197 28.28 -6.15 9.05
N ARG A 198 28.43 -4.82 9.18
CA ARG A 198 27.95 -4.08 10.35
C ARG A 198 26.43 -3.88 10.32
N ILE A 199 25.87 -3.61 9.14
CA ILE A 199 24.43 -3.40 8.95
C ILE A 199 23.66 -4.68 9.27
N THR A 200 24.06 -5.80 8.66
CA THR A 200 23.40 -7.10 8.86
C THR A 200 23.71 -7.71 10.22
N GLY A 201 24.85 -7.37 10.83
CA GLY A 201 25.21 -7.73 12.19
C GLY A 201 24.57 -6.88 13.30
N ALA A 202 23.82 -5.84 12.95
CA ALA A 202 23.16 -4.99 13.94
C ALA A 202 22.12 -5.78 14.75
N PRO A 203 21.94 -5.44 16.05
CA PRO A 203 20.91 -6.06 16.86
C PRO A 203 19.53 -5.77 16.28
N ARG A 204 18.61 -6.72 16.46
CA ARG A 204 17.20 -6.48 16.17
C ARG A 204 16.68 -5.38 17.09
N GLU A 205 15.88 -4.48 16.53
CA GLU A 205 15.22 -3.44 17.31
C GLU A 205 13.97 -4.04 17.97
N ASP A 206 13.85 -3.83 19.29
CA ASP A 206 12.67 -4.24 20.06
C ASP A 206 11.54 -3.25 19.79
N LEU A 207 10.87 -3.46 18.66
CA LEU A 207 9.75 -2.65 18.21
C LEU A 207 8.46 -3.42 18.56
N PRO A 208 7.44 -2.76 19.15
CA PRO A 208 6.19 -3.40 19.59
C PRO A 208 5.27 -3.70 18.39
N PHE A 209 5.82 -4.39 17.38
CA PHE A 209 5.07 -4.81 16.22
C PHE A 209 4.23 -6.02 16.56
N VAL A 210 2.94 -5.93 16.22
CA VAL A 210 2.14 -7.13 16.01
C VAL A 210 2.79 -7.94 14.90
N SER A 211 2.87 -9.25 15.09
CA SER A 211 3.44 -10.18 14.12
C SER A 211 2.88 -9.89 12.73
N SER A 212 3.77 -9.58 11.78
CA SER A 212 3.43 -9.47 10.36
C SER A 212 3.21 -10.85 9.70
N ARG A 213 3.18 -11.91 10.52
CA ARG A 213 3.01 -13.31 10.08
C ARG A 213 1.52 -13.64 10.17
N PRO A 214 0.81 -13.81 9.05
CA PRO A 214 -0.58 -14.18 9.05
C PRO A 214 -0.73 -15.65 9.47
N ASP A 215 -1.48 -15.91 10.53
CA ASP A 215 -1.88 -17.28 10.91
C ASP A 215 -3.02 -17.82 10.02
N ARG A 216 -3.64 -16.94 9.23
CA ARG A 216 -4.73 -17.25 8.29
C ARG A 216 -4.52 -16.51 6.98
N VAL A 217 -4.73 -17.20 5.87
CA VAL A 217 -4.62 -16.63 4.52
C VAL A 217 -6.00 -16.43 3.93
N GLU A 218 -6.25 -15.24 3.38
CA GLU A 218 -7.42 -15.01 2.53
C GLU A 218 -7.20 -15.72 1.19
N LYS A 219 -8.11 -16.64 0.85
CA LYS A 219 -7.98 -17.49 -0.35
C LYS A 219 -8.40 -16.77 -1.62
N ASP A 220 -9.25 -15.76 -1.49
CA ASP A 220 -9.66 -14.92 -2.61
C ASP A 220 -8.63 -13.81 -2.84
N ALA A 221 -7.76 -14.02 -3.83
CA ALA A 221 -6.74 -13.06 -4.22
C ALA A 221 -7.32 -11.68 -4.61
N THR A 222 -8.55 -11.62 -5.12
CA THR A 222 -9.21 -10.34 -5.44
C THR A 222 -9.69 -9.64 -4.19
N ARG A 223 -10.23 -10.36 -3.21
CA ARG A 223 -10.62 -9.77 -1.93
C ARG A 223 -9.41 -9.28 -1.14
N LEU A 224 -8.33 -10.05 -1.13
CA LEU A 224 -7.07 -9.66 -0.52
C LEU A 224 -6.51 -8.38 -1.16
N ASP A 225 -6.47 -8.32 -2.50
CA ASP A 225 -6.06 -7.14 -3.25
C ASP A 225 -6.91 -5.90 -2.90
N ARG A 226 -8.24 -6.06 -2.81
CA ARG A 226 -9.14 -4.98 -2.36
C ARG A 226 -8.89 -4.58 -0.90
N ALA A 227 -8.67 -5.54 0.02
CA ALA A 227 -8.37 -5.26 1.42
C ALA A 227 -7.04 -4.51 1.59
N GLN A 228 -6.01 -4.91 0.85
CA GLN A 228 -4.75 -4.17 0.77
C GLN A 228 -4.99 -2.77 0.19
N GLY A 229 -5.78 -2.65 -0.86
CA GLY A 229 -6.17 -1.37 -1.45
C GLY A 229 -6.92 -0.45 -0.49
N VAL A 230 -7.78 -0.98 0.39
CA VAL A 230 -8.47 -0.19 1.43
C VAL A 230 -7.46 0.37 2.44
N MET A 231 -6.57 -0.47 2.97
CA MET A 231 -5.58 -0.02 3.95
C MET A 231 -4.57 0.95 3.30
N LEU A 232 -3.93 0.54 2.20
CA LEU A 232 -2.94 1.38 1.49
C LEU A 232 -3.58 2.67 0.95
N GLY A 233 -4.82 2.61 0.47
CA GLY A 233 -5.55 3.79 0.01
C GLY A 233 -5.77 4.81 1.12
N GLN A 234 -5.98 4.36 2.37
CA GLN A 234 -6.05 5.24 3.52
C GLN A 234 -4.70 5.92 3.78
N LEU A 235 -3.61 5.13 3.88
CA LEU A 235 -2.26 5.68 4.11
C LEU A 235 -1.81 6.65 3.00
N ILE A 236 -2.07 6.31 1.74
CA ILE A 236 -1.73 7.14 0.58
C ILE A 236 -2.57 8.41 0.57
N GLY A 237 -3.87 8.30 0.84
CA GLY A 237 -4.80 9.44 0.84
C GLY A 237 -4.47 10.45 1.93
N ASP A 238 -4.17 9.96 3.13
CA ASP A 238 -3.64 10.72 4.26
C ASP A 238 -2.35 11.46 3.87
N ALA A 239 -1.30 10.73 3.51
CA ALA A 239 0.01 11.33 3.23
C ALA A 239 0.01 12.30 2.02
N LEU A 240 -0.85 12.08 1.02
CA LEU A 240 -1.06 13.05 -0.07
C LEU A 240 -1.85 14.28 0.41
N GLY A 241 -2.86 14.09 1.25
CA GLY A 241 -3.70 15.15 1.80
C GLY A 241 -2.94 16.09 2.72
N ALA A 242 -2.08 15.54 3.59
CA ALA A 242 -1.27 16.29 4.55
C ALA A 242 -0.43 17.39 3.89
N GLN A 243 0.09 17.18 2.68
CA GLN A 243 0.91 18.18 1.95
C GLN A 243 0.17 19.50 1.63
N VAL A 244 -1.16 19.45 1.62
CA VAL A 244 -2.02 20.59 1.27
C VAL A 244 -3.04 20.93 2.35
N GLU A 245 -2.86 20.41 3.55
CA GLU A 245 -3.74 20.71 4.65
C GLU A 245 -3.75 22.21 5.00
N PHE A 246 -4.91 22.69 5.46
CA PHE A 246 -5.22 24.11 5.70
C PHE A 246 -5.19 25.02 4.46
N LYS A 247 -4.93 24.48 3.26
CA LYS A 247 -4.99 25.24 2.00
C LYS A 247 -6.40 25.20 1.41
N ASN A 248 -6.83 26.31 0.85
CA ASN A 248 -8.08 26.36 0.09
C ASN A 248 -7.89 25.78 -1.33
N ALA A 249 -8.99 25.34 -1.94
CA ALA A 249 -8.97 24.70 -3.26
C ALA A 249 -8.32 25.55 -4.37
N LYS A 250 -8.44 26.88 -4.30
CA LYS A 250 -7.79 27.77 -5.28
C LYS A 250 -6.27 27.73 -5.12
N SER A 251 -5.76 27.90 -3.90
CA SER A 251 -4.32 27.81 -3.62
C SER A 251 -3.73 26.47 -4.02
N ILE A 252 -4.45 25.37 -3.79
CA ILE A 252 -4.04 24.03 -4.24
C ILE A 252 -3.98 23.98 -5.76
N SER A 253 -5.03 24.42 -6.45
CA SER A 253 -5.05 24.41 -7.93
C SER A 253 -3.97 25.31 -8.54
N ASP A 254 -3.65 26.43 -7.90
CA ASP A 254 -2.60 27.35 -8.36
C ASP A 254 -1.21 26.74 -8.16
N SER A 255 -0.98 26.00 -7.07
CA SER A 255 0.32 25.36 -6.75
C SER A 255 0.50 23.98 -7.39
N PHE A 256 -0.61 23.29 -7.68
CA PHE A 256 -0.66 21.92 -8.20
C PHE A 256 -1.71 21.85 -9.33
N PRO A 257 -1.43 22.42 -10.52
CA PRO A 257 -2.39 22.48 -11.62
C PRO A 257 -2.88 21.10 -12.07
N ASP A 258 -2.04 20.06 -11.95
CA ASP A 258 -2.37 18.67 -12.29
C ASP A 258 -2.87 17.83 -11.09
N GLY A 259 -3.10 18.51 -9.96
CA GLY A 259 -3.40 17.91 -8.66
C GLY A 259 -2.15 17.46 -7.89
N VAL A 260 -2.36 17.12 -6.62
CA VAL A 260 -1.29 16.56 -5.79
C VAL A 260 -1.09 15.10 -6.20
N ARG A 261 -0.01 14.82 -6.95
CA ARG A 261 0.24 13.49 -7.55
C ARG A 261 1.45 12.76 -6.97
N THR A 262 2.33 13.47 -6.27
CA THR A 262 3.59 12.94 -5.77
C THR A 262 3.67 13.09 -4.27
N LEU A 263 4.15 12.07 -3.58
CA LEU A 263 4.54 12.16 -2.17
C LEU A 263 5.85 12.92 -2.10
N ARG A 264 5.85 14.04 -1.37
CA ARG A 264 7.03 14.87 -1.14
C ARG A 264 7.08 15.25 0.33
N ASP A 265 8.27 15.62 0.75
CA ASP A 265 8.45 16.25 2.03
C ASP A 265 7.78 17.62 2.10
N GLY A 266 7.35 18.00 3.31
CA GLY A 266 6.85 19.33 3.61
C GLY A 266 5.42 19.31 4.15
N GLY A 267 4.56 20.17 3.60
CA GLY A 267 3.25 20.44 4.20
C GLY A 267 3.34 21.27 5.48
N PRO A 268 2.20 21.56 6.14
CA PRO A 268 2.16 22.39 7.35
C PRO A 268 2.90 21.74 8.54
N PHE A 269 3.02 20.41 8.54
CA PHE A 269 3.67 19.64 9.59
C PHE A 269 5.10 19.20 9.26
N ASN A 270 5.63 19.59 8.09
CA ASN A 270 6.96 19.19 7.62
C ASN A 270 7.19 17.66 7.65
N THR A 271 6.19 16.91 7.20
CA THR A 271 6.20 15.44 7.13
C THR A 271 7.16 14.95 6.05
N LEU A 272 7.73 13.76 6.23
CA LEU A 272 8.47 13.05 5.18
C LEU A 272 7.52 12.57 4.07
N ALA A 273 8.02 12.41 2.85
CA ALA A 273 7.27 11.77 1.77
C ALA A 273 6.66 10.43 2.22
N GLY A 274 5.33 10.33 2.18
CA GLY A 274 4.61 9.10 2.57
C GLY A 274 4.52 8.85 4.07
N GLN A 275 4.93 9.79 4.92
CA GLN A 275 4.67 9.71 6.35
C GLN A 275 3.17 9.95 6.61
N PRO A 276 2.48 9.02 7.32
CA PRO A 276 1.08 9.21 7.71
C PRO A 276 0.91 10.29 8.80
N THR A 277 -0.32 10.79 8.95
CA THR A 277 -0.76 11.60 10.10
C THR A 277 -1.68 10.80 11.03
N ASP A 278 -2.41 11.48 11.91
CA ASP A 278 -3.35 10.88 12.86
C ASP A 278 -4.40 9.99 12.19
N ASP A 279 -4.88 10.32 10.99
CA ASP A 279 -5.80 9.50 10.18
C ASP A 279 -5.35 8.03 10.11
N SER A 280 -4.10 7.79 9.68
CA SER A 280 -3.58 6.43 9.49
C SER A 280 -2.85 5.88 10.70
N GLU A 281 -2.21 6.71 11.53
CA GLU A 281 -1.59 6.23 12.77
C GLU A 281 -2.63 5.60 13.71
N MET A 282 -3.79 6.25 13.88
CA MET A 282 -4.88 5.68 14.68
C MET A 282 -5.44 4.40 14.08
N ALA A 283 -5.59 4.34 12.76
CA ALA A 283 -6.09 3.14 12.08
C ALA A 283 -5.10 1.97 12.17
N VAL A 284 -3.79 2.21 12.03
CA VAL A 284 -2.77 1.19 12.24
C VAL A 284 -2.77 0.71 13.69
N GLY A 285 -2.94 1.62 14.66
CA GLY A 285 -3.11 1.27 16.08
C GLY A 285 -4.31 0.34 16.31
N MET A 286 -5.47 0.67 15.75
CA MET A 286 -6.66 -0.18 15.82
C MET A 286 -6.48 -1.53 15.10
N ALA A 287 -5.86 -1.54 13.92
CA ALA A 287 -5.58 -2.78 13.20
C ALA A 287 -4.69 -3.72 14.04
N ARG A 288 -3.67 -3.18 14.70
CA ARG A 288 -2.82 -3.93 15.63
C ARG A 288 -3.63 -4.53 16.79
N ALA A 289 -4.47 -3.72 17.44
CA ALA A 289 -5.31 -4.18 18.54
C ALA A 289 -6.27 -5.31 18.10
N ILE A 290 -6.88 -5.20 16.92
CA ILE A 290 -7.76 -6.25 16.36
C ILE A 290 -6.99 -7.55 16.12
N VAL A 291 -5.78 -7.48 15.55
CA VAL A 291 -4.97 -8.66 15.26
C VAL A 291 -4.51 -9.33 16.56
N GLU A 292 -4.05 -8.55 17.54
CA GLU A 292 -3.58 -9.05 18.82
C GLU A 292 -4.69 -9.73 19.63
N ALA A 293 -5.89 -9.14 19.66
CA ALA A 293 -7.04 -9.69 20.38
C ALA A 293 -7.80 -10.78 19.59
N GLY A 294 -7.50 -10.96 18.30
CA GLY A 294 -8.27 -11.82 17.40
C GLY A 294 -9.68 -11.30 17.08
N GLY A 295 -9.96 -10.02 17.37
CA GLY A 295 -11.24 -9.38 17.12
C GLY A 295 -11.29 -7.93 17.60
N TYR A 296 -12.32 -7.20 17.17
CA TYR A 296 -12.57 -5.85 17.64
C TYR A 296 -13.18 -5.84 19.05
N SER A 297 -12.66 -4.96 19.91
CA SER A 297 -13.28 -4.56 21.18
C SER A 297 -13.08 -3.07 21.40
N ALA A 298 -14.04 -2.43 22.06
CA ALA A 298 -13.94 -1.01 22.40
C ALA A 298 -12.77 -0.74 23.36
N GLU A 299 -12.49 -1.67 24.27
CA GLU A 299 -11.36 -1.64 25.19
C GLU A 299 -10.03 -1.65 24.43
N GLY A 300 -9.85 -2.57 23.47
CA GLY A 300 -8.62 -2.68 22.69
C GLY A 300 -8.37 -1.46 21.81
N ALA A 301 -9.40 -0.96 21.13
CA ALA A 301 -9.31 0.26 20.33
C ALA A 301 -9.01 1.50 21.20
N ALA A 302 -9.72 1.66 22.32
CA ALA A 302 -9.51 2.76 23.26
C ALA A 302 -8.09 2.75 23.84
N GLN A 303 -7.57 1.58 24.22
CA GLN A 303 -6.20 1.42 24.70
C GLN A 303 -5.19 1.83 23.62
N ALA A 304 -5.36 1.35 22.37
CA ALA A 304 -4.49 1.72 21.25
C ALA A 304 -4.47 3.24 20.99
N TYR A 305 -5.62 3.92 21.08
CA TYR A 305 -5.69 5.38 20.93
C TYR A 305 -5.06 6.13 22.11
N VAL A 306 -5.14 5.59 23.32
CA VAL A 306 -4.46 6.15 24.50
C VAL A 306 -2.95 5.97 24.40
N ASP A 307 -2.47 4.82 23.93
CA ASP A 307 -1.04 4.58 23.74
C ASP A 307 -0.46 5.46 22.64
N TRP A 308 -1.18 5.61 21.51
CA TRP A 308 -0.85 6.61 20.49
C TRP A 308 -0.84 8.03 21.06
N TYR A 309 -1.86 8.43 21.84
CA TYR A 309 -1.87 9.73 22.49
C TYR A 309 -0.63 9.96 23.39
N ARG A 310 -0.18 8.92 24.10
CA ARG A 310 0.99 8.96 25.00
C ARG A 310 2.32 8.95 24.26
N SER A 311 2.35 8.62 22.97
CA SER A 311 3.55 8.75 22.13
C SER A 311 3.77 10.18 21.59
N PHE A 312 2.93 11.14 22.00
CA PHE A 312 3.01 12.56 21.63
C PHE A 312 3.01 12.79 20.10
N PRO A 313 1.94 12.38 19.40
CA PRO A 313 1.83 12.57 17.95
C PRO A 313 1.81 14.07 17.62
N PHE A 314 2.40 14.42 16.49
CA PHE A 314 2.57 15.82 16.07
C PHE A 314 1.24 16.46 15.65
N ASP A 315 0.29 15.66 15.16
CA ASP A 315 -1.05 16.10 14.80
C ASP A 315 -2.11 15.31 15.58
N MET A 316 -3.17 16.02 15.98
CA MET A 316 -4.28 15.45 16.75
C MET A 316 -5.42 16.46 16.89
N GLY A 317 -6.58 16.10 16.34
CA GLY A 317 -7.82 16.84 16.54
C GLY A 317 -8.25 16.98 18.01
N ASN A 318 -8.80 18.15 18.38
CA ASN A 318 -9.19 18.47 19.77
C ASN A 318 -10.22 17.50 20.38
N THR A 319 -11.15 16.97 19.57
CA THR A 319 -12.15 15.99 20.04
C THR A 319 -11.48 14.67 20.42
N VAL A 320 -10.53 14.19 19.62
CA VAL A 320 -9.73 12.99 19.94
C VAL A 320 -8.86 13.23 21.17
N ARG A 321 -8.17 14.37 21.22
CA ARG A 321 -7.32 14.78 22.36
C ARG A 321 -8.07 14.74 23.68
N THR A 322 -9.28 15.31 23.72
CA THR A 322 -10.11 15.36 24.93
C THR A 322 -10.46 13.95 25.42
N ALA A 323 -10.93 13.09 24.52
CA ALA A 323 -11.28 11.71 24.85
C ALA A 323 -10.05 10.92 25.33
N CYS A 324 -8.95 10.91 24.55
CA CYS A 324 -7.74 10.17 24.91
C CYS A 324 -7.09 10.67 26.21
N ARG A 325 -7.17 11.97 26.52
CA ARG A 325 -6.71 12.51 27.81
C ARG A 325 -7.48 11.89 28.98
N ALA A 326 -8.80 11.77 28.87
CA ALA A 326 -9.63 11.13 29.88
C ALA A 326 -9.35 9.63 30.00
N GLY A 327 -9.19 8.94 28.86
CA GLY A 327 -8.77 7.55 28.81
C GLY A 327 -7.41 7.31 29.47
N SER A 328 -6.44 8.19 29.22
CA SER A 328 -5.11 8.11 29.83
C SER A 328 -5.14 8.27 31.36
N LEU A 329 -6.00 9.15 31.88
CA LEU A 329 -6.22 9.28 33.31
C LEU A 329 -6.89 8.03 33.90
N ALA A 330 -7.93 7.52 33.25
CA ALA A 330 -8.61 6.31 33.67
C ALA A 330 -7.68 5.09 33.71
N LEU A 331 -6.80 4.95 32.72
CA LEU A 331 -5.79 3.90 32.68
C LEU A 331 -4.86 3.94 33.89
N ARG A 332 -4.39 5.13 34.30
CA ARG A 332 -3.56 5.31 35.51
C ARG A 332 -4.31 4.94 36.80
N GLU A 333 -5.62 5.15 36.80
CA GLU A 333 -6.50 4.88 37.94
C GLU A 333 -7.11 3.46 37.89
N SER A 334 -6.68 2.60 36.96
CA SER A 334 -7.23 1.26 36.75
C SER A 334 -8.75 1.24 36.54
N ARG A 335 -9.29 2.27 35.89
CA ARG A 335 -10.71 2.40 35.51
C ARG A 335 -10.91 2.01 34.05
N SER A 336 -12.17 1.79 33.67
CA SER A 336 -12.56 1.58 32.27
C SER A 336 -12.13 2.78 31.40
N VAL A 337 -11.15 2.54 30.53
CA VAL A 337 -10.66 3.49 29.52
C VAL A 337 -11.77 3.90 28.55
N PRO A 338 -12.51 2.97 27.90
CA PRO A 338 -13.53 3.38 26.93
C PRO A 338 -14.67 4.19 27.56
N ASP A 339 -15.08 3.88 28.80
CA ASP A 339 -16.14 4.66 29.47
C ASP A 339 -15.69 6.08 29.80
N ALA A 340 -14.45 6.25 30.24
CA ALA A 340 -13.89 7.58 30.50
C ALA A 340 -13.75 8.40 29.20
N MET A 341 -13.36 7.76 28.10
CA MET A 341 -13.30 8.41 26.78
C MET A 341 -14.69 8.85 26.32
N ARG A 342 -15.70 7.96 26.38
CA ARG A 342 -17.09 8.26 26.03
C ARG A 342 -17.65 9.41 26.87
N ALA A 343 -17.40 9.40 28.18
CA ALA A 343 -17.90 10.42 29.10
C ALA A 343 -17.30 11.81 28.84
N ALA A 344 -16.04 11.87 28.39
CA ALA A 344 -15.35 13.13 28.07
C ALA A 344 -15.56 13.58 26.61
N ALA A 345 -16.14 12.74 25.76
CA ALA A 345 -16.27 13.02 24.34
C ALA A 345 -17.18 14.24 24.08
N LEU A 346 -16.78 15.07 23.11
CA LEU A 346 -17.51 16.28 22.76
C LEU A 346 -18.74 15.92 21.91
N ALA A 347 -19.90 15.78 22.54
CA ALA A 347 -21.12 15.28 21.91
C ALA A 347 -21.64 16.13 20.73
N ASP A 348 -21.33 17.43 20.71
CA ASP A 348 -21.72 18.34 19.63
C ASP A 348 -20.73 18.34 18.45
N SER A 349 -19.57 17.71 18.59
CA SER A 349 -18.57 17.67 17.53
C SER A 349 -19.04 16.80 16.37
N GLN A 350 -18.97 17.35 15.16
CA GLN A 350 -19.22 16.64 13.90
C GLN A 350 -17.94 16.48 13.08
N ALA A 351 -16.78 16.51 13.74
CA ALA A 351 -15.48 16.34 13.08
C ALA A 351 -15.30 14.90 12.55
N ASN A 352 -14.34 14.73 11.64
CA ASN A 352 -14.04 13.47 10.94
C ASN A 352 -13.17 12.49 11.75
N GLY A 353 -12.76 12.82 12.98
CA GLY A 353 -11.75 12.07 13.73
C GLY A 353 -12.07 10.60 14.03
N ALA A 354 -13.35 10.21 14.00
CA ALA A 354 -13.77 8.80 14.05
C ALA A 354 -13.88 8.16 12.66
N LEU A 355 -14.19 8.93 11.62
CA LEU A 355 -14.35 8.43 10.25
C LEU A 355 -13.02 8.09 9.59
N MET A 356 -12.02 8.94 9.79
CA MET A 356 -10.72 8.84 9.12
C MET A 356 -9.95 7.54 9.39
N ARG A 357 -10.29 6.84 10.48
CA ARG A 357 -9.57 5.64 10.92
C ARG A 357 -10.29 4.31 10.66
N ILE A 358 -11.39 4.31 9.92
CA ILE A 358 -12.35 3.19 9.89
C ILE A 358 -11.94 1.96 9.04
N ALA A 359 -10.91 2.06 8.19
CA ALA A 359 -10.49 0.98 7.29
C ALA A 359 -10.34 -0.40 7.96
N PRO A 360 -9.72 -0.54 9.15
CA PRO A 360 -9.53 -1.84 9.80
C PRO A 360 -10.85 -2.56 10.10
N LEU A 361 -11.92 -1.82 10.46
CA LEU A 361 -13.23 -2.41 10.78
C LEU A 361 -13.93 -2.96 9.55
N ALA A 362 -13.78 -2.29 8.40
CA ALA A 362 -14.31 -2.82 7.14
C ALA A 362 -13.58 -4.10 6.71
N ILE A 363 -12.25 -4.11 6.83
CA ILE A 363 -11.41 -5.26 6.47
C ILE A 363 -11.70 -6.45 7.38
N PHE A 364 -11.70 -6.24 8.70
CA PHE A 364 -11.99 -7.28 9.67
C PHE A 364 -13.43 -7.81 9.53
N GLY A 365 -14.39 -6.88 9.47
CA GLY A 365 -15.82 -7.19 9.42
C GLY A 365 -16.36 -7.55 8.04
N HIS A 366 -15.53 -7.74 7.01
CA HIS A 366 -15.99 -7.91 5.61
C HIS A 366 -17.00 -9.04 5.39
N ARG A 367 -17.04 -10.04 6.27
CA ARG A 367 -17.98 -11.19 6.19
C ARG A 367 -19.37 -10.88 6.77
N SER A 368 -19.52 -9.82 7.54
CA SER A 368 -20.79 -9.38 8.10
C SER A 368 -20.83 -7.86 8.17
N VAL A 369 -21.54 -7.26 7.23
CA VAL A 369 -21.74 -5.81 7.20
C VAL A 369 -22.43 -5.31 8.47
N GLU A 370 -23.33 -6.10 9.07
CA GLU A 370 -23.98 -5.78 10.34
C GLU A 370 -22.98 -5.65 11.47
N ARG A 371 -22.03 -6.59 11.59
CA ARG A 371 -20.98 -6.51 12.62
C ARG A 371 -20.03 -5.34 12.35
N ALA A 372 -19.60 -5.16 11.10
CA ALA A 372 -18.73 -4.04 10.73
C ALA A 372 -19.37 -2.68 11.06
N VAL A 373 -20.69 -2.52 10.79
CA VAL A 373 -21.45 -1.32 11.13
C VAL A 373 -21.59 -1.14 12.64
N ALA A 374 -21.91 -2.19 13.39
CA ALA A 374 -22.02 -2.11 14.84
C ALA A 374 -20.69 -1.71 15.49
N ASP A 375 -19.59 -2.33 15.06
CA ASP A 375 -18.25 -2.05 15.56
C ASP A 375 -17.81 -0.62 15.20
N ALA A 376 -18.13 -0.15 13.98
CA ALA A 376 -17.88 1.23 13.54
C ALA A 376 -18.64 2.29 14.34
N ILE A 377 -19.91 2.03 14.68
CA ILE A 377 -20.69 2.91 15.53
C ILE A 377 -20.10 2.94 16.95
N GLU A 378 -19.65 1.78 17.45
CA GLU A 378 -19.06 1.67 18.78
C GLU A 378 -17.70 2.39 18.86
N ASP A 379 -16.84 2.25 17.86
CA ASP A 379 -15.58 3.00 17.76
C ASP A 379 -15.83 4.51 17.73
N ALA A 380 -16.83 4.94 16.95
CA ALA A 380 -17.19 6.34 16.86
C ALA A 380 -17.54 6.92 18.24
N ARG A 381 -18.31 6.20 19.05
CA ARG A 381 -18.72 6.64 20.39
C ARG A 381 -17.55 6.91 21.34
N LEU A 382 -16.40 6.26 21.15
CA LEU A 382 -15.22 6.50 21.99
C LEU A 382 -14.76 7.95 21.96
N THR A 383 -14.96 8.66 20.84
CA THR A 383 -14.41 10.02 20.66
C THR A 383 -15.43 11.01 20.08
N HIS A 384 -16.35 10.55 19.23
CA HIS A 384 -17.33 11.35 18.50
C HIS A 384 -18.73 10.71 18.59
N PRO A 385 -19.41 10.79 19.75
CA PRO A 385 -20.69 10.11 19.98
C PRO A 385 -21.88 10.75 19.23
N ASN A 386 -21.64 11.90 18.57
CA ASN A 386 -22.63 12.61 17.77
C ASN A 386 -23.30 11.69 16.74
N SER A 387 -24.62 11.81 16.60
CA SER A 387 -25.43 10.99 15.69
C SER A 387 -24.96 11.06 14.23
N VAL A 388 -24.47 12.23 13.79
CA VAL A 388 -23.90 12.42 12.44
C VAL A 388 -22.62 11.62 12.24
N CYS A 389 -21.70 11.63 13.22
CA CYS A 389 -20.45 10.87 13.14
C CYS A 389 -20.72 9.37 13.09
N ARG A 390 -21.60 8.87 13.97
CA ARG A 390 -22.00 7.45 13.98
C ARG A 390 -22.64 7.02 12.65
N ALA A 391 -23.54 7.84 12.11
CA ALA A 391 -24.16 7.56 10.82
C ALA A 391 -23.15 7.60 9.65
N ALA A 392 -22.19 8.52 9.69
CA ALA A 392 -21.11 8.59 8.71
C ALA A 392 -20.22 7.34 8.76
N ASN A 393 -19.84 6.90 9.97
CA ASN A 393 -19.07 5.67 10.17
C ASN A 393 -19.82 4.43 9.65
N ALA A 394 -21.11 4.30 9.99
CA ALA A 394 -21.97 3.22 9.50
C ALA A 394 -22.08 3.22 7.96
N ALA A 395 -22.25 4.39 7.35
CA ALA A 395 -22.34 4.52 5.90
C ALA A 395 -21.02 4.10 5.22
N PHE A 396 -19.89 4.62 5.69
CA PHE A 396 -18.60 4.40 5.04
C PHE A 396 -18.12 2.96 5.18
N VAL A 397 -18.28 2.34 6.35
CA VAL A 397 -17.91 0.93 6.53
C VAL A 397 -18.79 0.01 5.68
N ALA A 398 -20.07 0.30 5.53
CA ALA A 398 -20.96 -0.47 4.65
C ALA A 398 -20.52 -0.38 3.18
N ALA A 399 -20.14 0.82 2.73
CA ALA A 399 -19.60 1.02 1.38
C ALA A 399 -18.31 0.21 1.17
N LEU A 400 -17.38 0.25 2.14
CA LEU A 400 -16.12 -0.48 2.07
C LEU A 400 -16.34 -1.99 2.08
N VAL A 401 -17.25 -2.51 2.92
CA VAL A 401 -17.59 -3.94 2.95
C VAL A 401 -18.21 -4.40 1.63
N ASP A 402 -19.11 -3.62 1.04
CA ASP A 402 -19.67 -3.92 -0.29
C ASP A 402 -18.56 -3.95 -1.36
N GLY A 403 -17.68 -2.94 -1.35
CA GLY A 403 -16.51 -2.87 -2.21
C GLY A 403 -15.56 -4.06 -2.02
N LEU A 404 -15.26 -4.48 -0.79
CA LEU A 404 -14.43 -5.65 -0.51
C LEU A 404 -15.04 -6.93 -1.08
N ASN A 405 -16.38 -7.01 -1.12
CA ASN A 405 -17.13 -8.20 -1.54
C ASN A 405 -17.48 -8.25 -3.02
N GLY A 406 -17.01 -7.31 -3.84
CA GLY A 406 -17.22 -7.35 -5.28
C GLY A 406 -17.96 -6.14 -5.83
N GLY A 407 -18.61 -5.36 -4.97
CA GLY A 407 -19.44 -4.21 -5.34
C GLY A 407 -18.73 -3.18 -6.21
N ASP A 408 -19.51 -2.53 -7.06
CA ASP A 408 -19.10 -1.40 -7.89
C ASP A 408 -19.45 -0.06 -7.22
N PRO A 409 -18.98 1.10 -7.74
CA PRO A 409 -19.23 2.38 -7.07
C PRO A 409 -20.73 2.72 -6.84
N PRO A 410 -21.66 2.41 -7.77
CA PRO A 410 -23.09 2.54 -7.51
C PRO A 410 -23.60 1.67 -6.35
N SER A 411 -23.20 0.40 -6.29
CA SER A 411 -23.57 -0.51 -5.19
C SER A 411 -23.03 -0.02 -3.85
N MET A 412 -21.76 0.39 -3.81
CA MET A 412 -21.12 0.92 -2.60
C MET A 412 -21.85 2.16 -2.07
N ARG A 413 -22.27 3.06 -2.98
CA ARG A 413 -23.07 4.23 -2.63
C ARG A 413 -24.44 3.84 -2.06
N ALA A 414 -25.13 2.88 -2.69
CA ALA A 414 -26.43 2.42 -2.21
C ALA A 414 -26.31 1.79 -0.80
N ALA A 415 -25.28 0.98 -0.55
CA ALA A 415 -24.98 0.42 0.75
C ALA A 415 -24.74 1.52 1.80
N ALA A 416 -23.92 2.52 1.47
CA ALA A 416 -23.64 3.66 2.34
C ALA A 416 -24.91 4.42 2.72
N GLU A 417 -25.71 4.77 1.72
CA GLU A 417 -26.93 5.54 1.90
C GLU A 417 -27.98 4.80 2.74
N SER A 418 -28.15 3.50 2.51
CA SER A 418 -29.10 2.67 3.28
C SER A 418 -28.72 2.62 4.76
N ARG A 419 -27.45 2.36 5.08
CA ARG A 419 -27.00 2.18 6.47
C ARG A 419 -26.84 3.50 7.21
N GLY A 420 -26.38 4.55 6.52
CA GLY A 420 -26.28 5.88 7.09
C GLY A 420 -27.65 6.45 7.50
N ARG A 421 -28.67 6.30 6.64
CA ARG A 421 -30.05 6.74 6.97
C ARG A 421 -30.62 6.00 8.16
N GLY A 422 -30.56 4.66 8.17
CA GLY A 422 -31.07 3.85 9.28
C GLY A 422 -30.44 4.23 10.62
N CYS A 423 -29.11 4.37 10.67
CA CYS A 423 -28.40 4.75 11.89
C CYS A 423 -28.78 6.17 12.39
N TYR A 424 -28.95 7.13 11.48
CA TYR A 424 -29.34 8.48 11.85
C TYR A 424 -30.78 8.54 12.36
N GLU A 425 -31.71 7.84 11.72
CA GLU A 425 -33.13 7.79 12.12
C GLU A 425 -33.33 7.09 13.47
N GLU A 426 -32.58 6.02 13.75
CA GLU A 426 -32.57 5.37 15.08
C GLU A 426 -32.00 6.29 16.17
N ALA A 427 -31.00 7.12 15.82
CA ALA A 427 -30.35 8.03 16.74
C ALA A 427 -31.18 9.28 17.07
N GLU A 428 -32.00 9.74 16.12
CA GLU A 428 -32.84 10.93 16.23
C GLU A 428 -34.29 10.59 15.85
N PRO A 429 -35.04 9.86 16.70
CA PRO A 429 -36.42 9.51 16.41
C PRO A 429 -37.27 10.77 16.23
N VAL A 430 -38.18 10.77 15.25
CA VAL A 430 -39.01 11.93 14.82
C VAL A 430 -39.94 12.48 15.93
N SER A 431 -39.92 11.92 17.14
CA SER A 431 -40.77 12.30 18.28
C SER A 431 -40.35 13.56 19.05
N SER A 432 -39.30 14.30 18.66
CA SER A 432 -38.88 15.53 19.36
C SER A 432 -39.34 16.85 18.72
N VAL A 433 -40.20 16.83 17.69
CA VAL A 433 -40.83 18.06 17.18
C VAL A 433 -42.02 18.44 18.06
N SER A 434 -41.73 18.96 19.26
CA SER A 434 -42.73 19.76 19.97
C SER A 434 -42.96 21.04 19.18
N SER A 435 -44.23 21.33 18.93
CA SER A 435 -44.73 22.49 18.22
C SER A 435 -44.31 23.79 18.93
N SER A 436 -43.15 24.34 18.55
CA SER A 436 -42.83 25.75 18.81
C SER A 436 -42.67 26.48 17.47
N ARG A 437 -43.70 27.25 17.12
CA ARG A 437 -43.63 28.26 16.07
C ARG A 437 -42.62 29.33 16.54
N GLY A 438 -41.38 29.27 16.07
CA GLY A 438 -40.35 30.22 16.48
C GLY A 438 -39.16 30.32 15.52
N ARG A 439 -39.18 31.38 14.69
CA ARG A 439 -38.07 31.96 13.90
C ARG A 439 -37.28 31.02 12.97
N ARG A 440 -37.52 31.18 11.67
CA ARG A 440 -36.56 30.85 10.59
C ARG A 440 -35.21 31.52 10.86
N ARG A 441 -34.25 30.78 11.43
CA ARG A 441 -32.82 31.14 11.33
C ARG A 441 -32.37 30.79 9.91
N ARG A 442 -32.22 31.81 9.05
CA ARG A 442 -31.37 31.69 7.85
C ARG A 442 -29.95 31.41 8.34
N SER A 443 -29.48 30.16 8.22
CA SER A 443 -28.07 29.85 8.41
C SER A 443 -27.29 30.54 7.29
N SER A 444 -26.50 31.55 7.62
CA SER A 444 -25.54 32.15 6.73
C SER A 444 -24.57 31.05 6.25
N THR A 445 -24.54 30.82 4.94
CA THR A 445 -23.59 29.93 4.27
C THR A 445 -22.18 30.52 4.37
N LYS A 446 -21.47 30.27 5.47
CA LYS A 446 -20.00 30.32 5.50
C LYS A 446 -19.48 29.03 4.85
N ARG A 447 -18.79 29.16 3.72
CA ARG A 447 -17.94 28.10 3.16
C ARG A 447 -16.73 28.00 4.07
N ILE A 448 -16.73 26.99 4.93
CA ILE A 448 -15.54 26.59 5.68
C ILE A 448 -15.01 25.36 4.97
N GLY A 449 -13.74 25.43 4.54
CA GLY A 449 -13.05 24.31 3.93
C GLY A 449 -12.48 23.44 5.03
N ASP A 450 -13.30 22.58 5.63
CA ASP A 450 -12.87 21.64 6.66
C ASP A 450 -13.05 20.21 6.14
N GLY A 451 -12.20 19.30 6.65
CA GLY A 451 -12.00 17.90 6.25
C GLY A 451 -13.27 17.09 6.04
N TYR A 452 -13.15 15.94 5.35
CA TYR A 452 -14.24 15.04 4.91
C TYR A 452 -15.39 14.91 5.92
N CYS A 453 -16.34 15.84 5.89
CA CYS A 453 -17.56 15.77 6.66
C CYS A 453 -18.71 15.70 5.64
N MET A 454 -19.33 14.53 5.56
CA MET A 454 -20.55 14.34 4.79
C MET A 454 -21.62 15.30 5.33
N ARG A 455 -22.06 16.25 4.50
CA ARG A 455 -23.18 17.13 4.84
C ARG A 455 -24.48 16.35 4.71
N PHE A 456 -25.02 15.87 5.83
CA PHE A 456 -26.38 15.35 5.90
C PHE A 456 -27.36 16.53 6.00
N ARG A 457 -28.09 16.82 4.92
CA ARG A 457 -29.20 17.80 4.94
C ARG A 457 -30.50 17.08 5.28
N THR A 458 -31.18 17.56 6.30
CA THR A 458 -32.54 17.13 6.62
C THR A 458 -33.53 17.68 5.59
N ARG A 459 -34.30 16.76 4.99
CA ARG A 459 -35.39 16.94 4.01
C ARG A 459 -34.98 17.43 2.61
N SER A 460 -35.16 16.52 1.64
CA SER A 460 -35.15 16.69 0.18
C SER A 460 -33.90 17.32 -0.44
N SER A 461 -32.81 16.55 -0.56
CA SER A 461 -31.84 16.58 -1.69
C SER A 461 -30.61 15.72 -1.36
N SER A 462 -30.34 14.70 -2.18
CA SER A 462 -29.08 13.94 -2.39
C SER A 462 -28.05 13.86 -1.25
N PHE A 463 -27.84 12.64 -0.74
CA PHE A 463 -26.93 12.28 0.36
C PHE A 463 -25.44 12.30 0.03
N PHE A 464 -25.07 12.52 -1.24
CA PHE A 464 -23.69 12.64 -1.70
C PHE A 464 -23.64 13.58 -2.91
N THR A 465 -23.63 14.89 -2.67
CA THR A 465 -23.17 15.86 -3.68
C THR A 465 -21.82 16.41 -3.25
N PRO A 466 -20.72 16.01 -3.92
CA PRO A 466 -19.50 16.79 -3.87
C PRO A 466 -19.82 18.22 -4.30
N THR A 467 -19.17 19.22 -3.73
CA THR A 467 -19.22 20.57 -4.31
C THR A 467 -18.79 20.50 -5.78
N PRO A 468 -19.27 21.39 -6.68
CA PRO A 468 -18.93 21.34 -8.11
C PRO A 468 -17.42 21.22 -8.41
N SER A 469 -16.56 21.75 -7.52
CA SER A 469 -15.11 21.62 -7.58
C SER A 469 -14.56 20.21 -7.28
N LYS A 470 -15.24 19.41 -6.44
CA LYS A 470 -14.87 18.03 -6.08
C LYS A 470 -15.47 16.99 -7.02
N ARG A 471 -16.56 17.33 -7.72
CA ARG A 471 -17.16 16.49 -8.79
C ARG A 471 -16.15 16.26 -9.91
N ALA A 472 -15.47 17.33 -10.32
CA ALA A 472 -14.41 17.27 -11.33
C ALA A 472 -13.15 16.49 -10.88
N SER A 473 -12.93 16.29 -9.58
CA SER A 473 -11.80 15.48 -9.06
C SER A 473 -12.16 13.99 -8.98
N PHE A 474 -13.42 13.68 -8.65
CA PHE A 474 -13.94 12.31 -8.62
C PHE A 474 -14.22 11.77 -10.03
N GLU A 475 -14.77 12.60 -10.92
CA GLU A 475 -14.97 12.29 -12.35
C GLU A 475 -13.62 12.12 -13.08
N ARG A 476 -12.58 12.92 -12.75
CA ARG A 476 -11.21 12.71 -13.27
C ARG A 476 -10.52 11.47 -12.70
N TRP A 477 -10.87 11.04 -11.49
CA TRP A 477 -10.39 9.78 -10.92
C TRP A 477 -11.09 8.58 -11.57
N GLU A 478 -12.41 8.65 -11.79
CA GLU A 478 -13.16 7.66 -12.59
C GLU A 478 -12.64 7.58 -14.03
N GLU A 479 -12.38 8.69 -14.71
CA GLU A 479 -11.81 8.67 -16.08
C GLU A 479 -10.40 8.06 -16.12
N GLY A 480 -9.57 8.30 -15.09
CA GLY A 480 -8.24 7.66 -14.93
C GLY A 480 -8.32 6.17 -14.63
N ALA A 481 -9.24 5.75 -13.75
CA ALA A 481 -9.50 4.35 -13.39
C ALA A 481 -10.18 3.57 -14.54
N THR A 482 -10.99 4.26 -15.35
CA THR A 482 -11.65 3.67 -16.52
C THR A 482 -10.67 3.53 -17.69
N ARG A 483 -9.75 4.49 -17.92
CA ARG A 483 -8.68 4.35 -18.92
C ARG A 483 -7.73 3.19 -18.63
N THR A 484 -7.42 2.96 -17.35
CA THR A 484 -6.64 1.79 -16.89
C THR A 484 -7.42 0.47 -17.04
N ARG A 485 -8.74 0.45 -16.80
CA ARG A 485 -9.61 -0.72 -17.07
C ARG A 485 -9.89 -1.01 -18.55
N THR A 486 -10.03 0.01 -19.41
CA THR A 486 -10.27 -0.19 -20.85
C THR A 486 -9.02 -0.65 -21.60
N GLY A 487 -7.83 -0.29 -21.11
CA GLY A 487 -6.57 -0.88 -21.57
C GLY A 487 -6.43 -2.37 -21.22
N LEU A 488 -6.97 -2.79 -20.07
CA LEU A 488 -6.94 -4.18 -19.59
C LEU A 488 -8.07 -5.08 -20.15
N SER A 489 -9.24 -4.52 -20.49
CA SER A 489 -10.40 -5.31 -20.98
C SER A 489 -10.40 -5.56 -22.48
N ARG A 490 -9.70 -4.76 -23.30
CA ARG A 490 -9.54 -5.07 -24.74
C ARG A 490 -8.55 -6.21 -25.05
N ALA A 491 -7.86 -6.74 -24.05
CA ALA A 491 -6.90 -7.84 -24.21
C ALA A 491 -7.49 -9.25 -23.92
N ARG A 492 -8.79 -9.39 -23.65
CA ARG A 492 -9.44 -10.68 -23.40
C ARG A 492 -10.58 -10.94 -24.39
N SER A 493 -10.24 -11.38 -25.59
CA SER A 493 -11.11 -12.21 -26.45
C SER A 493 -10.37 -12.65 -27.71
N LEU A 494 -9.50 -13.65 -27.60
CA LEU A 494 -9.11 -14.46 -28.75
C LEU A 494 -9.01 -15.91 -28.29
N GLU A 495 -10.01 -16.71 -28.68
CA GLU A 495 -9.91 -18.18 -28.71
C GLU A 495 -9.23 -18.65 -30.01
N PRO A 496 -8.61 -19.84 -30.03
CA PRO A 496 -7.69 -20.26 -31.09
C PRO A 496 -8.40 -21.02 -32.23
N GLY A 497 -8.07 -20.70 -33.49
CA GLY A 497 -8.54 -21.48 -34.64
C GLY A 497 -7.95 -21.09 -36.00
N THR A 498 -6.93 -21.85 -36.44
CA THR A 498 -6.63 -22.27 -37.83
C THR A 498 -6.46 -21.23 -38.97
N ALA A 499 -5.19 -21.01 -39.33
CA ALA A 499 -4.57 -21.06 -40.67
C ALA A 499 -5.28 -20.51 -41.94
N ARG A 500 -4.67 -19.51 -42.61
CA ARG A 500 -3.86 -19.62 -43.85
C ARG A 500 -3.56 -18.25 -44.49
N ARG A 501 -2.51 -18.27 -45.33
CA ARG A 501 -1.82 -17.23 -46.14
C ARG A 501 -2.71 -16.23 -46.89
N GLU A 502 -2.26 -14.98 -47.04
CA GLU A 502 -1.83 -14.36 -48.32
C GLU A 502 -1.40 -12.87 -48.17
N PHE A 503 -0.84 -12.34 -49.26
CA PHE A 503 0.13 -11.24 -49.45
C PHE A 503 -0.37 -9.77 -49.26
N LEU A 504 0.63 -8.90 -48.94
CA LEU A 504 0.91 -7.46 -49.19
C LEU A 504 0.02 -6.61 -50.16
N PRO A 505 0.30 -5.29 -50.38
CA PRO A 505 0.16 -4.08 -49.53
C PRO A 505 -0.56 -2.90 -50.26
N THR A 506 -0.98 -1.83 -49.56
CA THR A 506 -1.23 -0.42 -50.03
C THR A 506 -2.15 0.25 -48.99
N GLY A 507 -2.11 1.53 -48.61
CA GLY A 507 -1.36 2.72 -48.98
C GLY A 507 -1.94 3.91 -48.17
N GLU A 508 -1.11 4.92 -47.97
CA GLU A 508 -1.42 6.37 -47.89
C GLU A 508 -2.48 6.96 -46.91
N SER A 509 -1.93 7.72 -45.94
CA SER A 509 -2.07 9.18 -45.72
C SER A 509 -3.31 9.84 -45.04
N ARG A 510 -2.95 10.74 -44.09
CA ARG A 510 -3.60 12.00 -43.61
C ARG A 510 -4.87 11.81 -42.78
N TYR A 511 -5.02 12.36 -41.57
CA TYR A 511 -4.53 13.60 -40.94
C TYR A 511 -4.08 13.38 -39.50
#